data_AF-A0A838WJE2-F1
#
_entry.id   AF-A0A838WJE2-F1
#
_cell.length_a   1.000
_cell.length_b   1.000
_cell.length_c   1.000
_cell.angle_alpha   90.00
_cell.angle_beta   90.00
_cell.angle_gamma   90.00
#
_symmetry.space_group_name_H-M   'P 1'
#
loop_
_entity.id
_entity.type
_entity.pdbx_description
1 polymer ?
#
loop_
_entity_poly.entity_id
_entity_poly.type
_entity_poly.pdbx_seq_one_letter_code
_entity_poly.pdbx_strand_id
1 'polypeptide(L)' 'STEETTFEQELVTDMIELITVFSARLYGSRSRKNKKLLDNVAKAVQESTV' A
#
# COMPACT_ATOMS: atom_id res chain seq x y z
N SER A 1 -20.67 12.05 -3.48
CA SER A 1 -20.81 10.72 -2.88
C SER A 1 -20.11 9.63 -3.69
N THR A 2 -20.57 9.22 -4.89
CA THR A 2 -19.87 8.17 -5.68
C THR A 2 -18.52 8.62 -6.22
N GLU A 3 -18.41 9.87 -6.68
CA GLU A 3 -17.14 10.45 -7.16
C GLU A 3 -16.09 10.58 -6.04
N GLU A 4 -16.51 10.89 -4.81
CA GLU A 4 -15.61 10.99 -3.65
C GLU A 4 -15.02 9.62 -3.31
N THR A 5 -15.84 8.55 -3.33
CA THR A 5 -15.36 7.18 -3.14
C THR A 5 -14.37 6.76 -4.23
N THR A 6 -14.60 7.16 -5.49
CA THR A 6 -13.68 6.87 -6.59
C THR A 6 -12.34 7.58 -6.42
N PHE A 7 -12.35 8.86 -6.02
CA PHE A 7 -11.12 9.62 -5.76
C PHE A 7 -10.30 9.02 -4.62
N GLU A 8 -10.95 8.65 -3.51
CA GLU A 8 -10.27 8.00 -2.39
C GLU A 8 -9.66 6.65 -2.79
N GLN A 9 -10.34 5.86 -3.62
CA GLN A 9 -9.82 4.59 -4.13
C GLN A 9 -8.61 4.76 -5.04
N GLU A 10 -8.63 5.75 -5.93
CA GLU A 10 -7.48 6.09 -6.79
C GLU A 10 -6.29 6.53 -5.93
N LEU A 11 -6.52 7.43 -4.96
CA LEU A 11 -5.48 7.90 -4.05
C LEU A 11 -4.83 6.76 -3.24
N VAL A 12 -5.63 5.84 -2.70
CA VAL A 12 -5.13 4.69 -1.95
C VAL A 12 -4.30 3.78 -2.86
N THR A 13 -4.75 3.57 -4.09
CA THR A 13 -4.04 2.75 -5.08
C THR A 13 -2.66 3.36 -5.40
N ASP A 14 -2.61 4.65 -5.70
CA ASP A 14 -1.38 5.38 -6.00
C ASP A 14 -0.39 5.31 -4.83
N MET A 15 -0.88 5.47 -3.59
CA MET A 15 -0.04 5.36 -2.40
C MET A 15 0.53 3.95 -2.19
N ILE A 16 -0.25 2.91 -2.46
CA ILE A 16 0.23 1.51 -2.35
C ILE A 16 1.34 1.24 -3.38
N GLU A 17 1.17 1.69 -4.62
CA GLU A 17 2.20 1.57 -5.65
C GLU A 17 3.48 2.31 -5.25
N LEU A 18 3.34 3.54 -4.77
CA LEU A 18 4.44 4.36 -4.31
C LEU A 18 5.22 3.69 -3.18
N ILE A 19 4.52 3.20 -2.15
CA ILE A 19 5.13 2.46 -1.03
C ILE A 19 5.88 1.23 -1.55
N THR A 20 5.29 0.47 -2.49
CA THR A 20 5.88 -0.74 -3.06
C THR A 20 7.18 -0.45 -3.81
N VAL A 21 7.23 0.63 -4.59
CA VAL A 21 8.43 1.06 -5.32
C VAL A 21 9.51 1.51 -4.34
N PHE A 22 9.16 2.37 -3.37
CA PHE A 22 10.11 2.89 -2.41
C PHE A 22 10.67 1.81 -1.49
N SER A 23 9.85 0.87 -1.04
CA SER A 23 10.29 -0.21 -0.16
C SER A 23 11.24 -1.18 -0.86
N ALA A 24 10.98 -1.47 -2.14
CA ALA A 24 11.88 -2.25 -2.98
C ALA A 24 13.22 -1.52 -3.20
N ARG A 25 13.21 -0.19 -3.35
CA ARG A 25 14.44 0.61 -3.50
C ARG A 25 15.24 0.78 -2.19
N LEU A 26 14.55 0.94 -1.05
CA LEU A 26 15.17 1.14 0.26
C LEU A 26 15.74 -0.15 0.85
N TYR A 27 14.99 -1.25 0.75
CA TYR A 27 15.36 -2.50 1.41
C TYR A 27 15.80 -3.59 0.44
N GLY A 28 15.53 -3.44 -0.86
CA GLY A 28 15.66 -4.50 -1.85
C GLY A 28 14.36 -5.31 -1.95
N SER A 29 13.93 -5.60 -3.18
CA SER A 29 12.66 -6.29 -3.48
C SER A 29 12.51 -7.66 -2.80
N ARG A 30 13.62 -8.39 -2.62
CA ARG A 30 13.66 -9.71 -1.97
C ARG A 30 13.97 -9.68 -0.47
N SER A 31 14.13 -8.51 0.13
CA SER A 31 14.49 -8.43 1.54
C SER A 31 13.34 -8.84 2.46
N ARG A 32 13.68 -9.43 3.61
CA ARG A 32 12.70 -9.75 4.66
C ARG A 32 12.00 -8.50 5.20
N LYS A 33 12.70 -7.36 5.22
CA LYS A 33 12.14 -6.06 5.64
C LYS A 33 11.08 -5.56 4.66
N ASN A 34 11.34 -5.66 3.35
CA ASN A 34 10.36 -5.33 2.31
C ASN A 34 9.09 -6.19 2.44
N LYS A 35 9.26 -7.52 2.55
CA LYS A 35 8.13 -8.44 2.73
C LYS A 35 7.28 -8.08 3.96
N LYS A 36 7.91 -7.89 5.13
CA LYS A 36 7.21 -7.55 6.36
C LYS A 36 6.46 -6.20 6.26
N LEU A 37 7.05 -5.20 5.59
CA LEU A 37 6.38 -3.92 5.37
C LEU A 37 5.10 -4.10 4.55
N LEU A 38 5.19 -4.79 3.42
CA LEU A 38 4.05 -4.99 2.52
C LEU A 38 2.94 -5.82 3.18
N ASP A 39 3.30 -6.85 3.95
CA ASP A 39 2.34 -7.66 4.72
C ASP A 39 1.57 -6.78 5.73
N ASN A 40 2.27 -5.87 6.42
CA ASN A 40 1.65 -4.95 7.38
C ASN A 40 0.74 -3.92 6.70
N VAL A 41 1.15 -3.39 5.54
CA VAL A 41 0.33 -2.45 4.76
C VAL A 41 -0.94 -3.13 4.27
N ALA A 42 -0.82 -4.35 3.72
CA ALA A 42 -1.98 -5.13 3.28
C ALA A 42 -2.96 -5.41 4.43
N LYS A 43 -2.44 -5.73 5.62
CA LYS A 43 -3.27 -5.92 6.83
C LYS A 43 -3.99 -4.64 7.24
N ALA A 44 -3.30 -3.50 7.27
CA ALA A 44 -3.88 -2.22 7.65
C ALA A 44 -4.99 -1.76 6.69
N VAL A 45 -4.83 -2.01 5.39
CA VAL A 45 -5.87 -1.74 4.38
C VAL A 45 -7.09 -2.62 4.62
N GLN A 46 -6.89 -3.92 4.84
CA GLN A 46 -7.99 -4.85 5.13
C GLN A 46 -8.76 -4.45 6.40
N GLU A 47 -8.06 -4.04 7.45
CA GLU A 47 -8.66 -3.59 8.73
C GLU A 47 -9.43 -2.27 8.59
N SER A 48 -9.07 -1.42 7.64
CA SER A 48 -9.74 -0.13 7.39
C SER A 48 -10.98 -0.25 6.50
N THR A 49 -11.17 -1.42 5.85
CA THR A 49 -12.29 -1.67 4.93
C THR A 49 -13.43 -2.48 5.59
N VAL A 50 -13.41 -2.63 6.93
CA VAL A 50 -14.42 -3.36 7.74
C VAL A 50 -15.23 -2.40 8.60
#